data_AF-A0AAU2W5F5-F1
#
_entry.id   AF-A0AAU2W5F5-F1
#
_cell.length_a   1.000
_cell.length_b   1.000
_cell.length_c   1.000
_cell.angle_alpha   90.00
_cell.angle_beta   90.00
_cell.angle_gamma   90.00
#
_symmetry.space_group_name_H-M   'P 1'
#
loop_
_entity.id
_entity.type
_entity.pdbx_description
1 polymer ?
#
loop_
_entity_poly.entity_id
_entity_poly.type
_entity_poly.pdbx_seq_one_letter_code
_entity_poly.pdbx_strand_id
1 'polypeptide(L)'
;MTSMTETIRQALQTALASRQTVSIRGSLLEMLERAPSKAEISAATTAARRIAEDGDAVLISLLPDQAGADAYVPAGRGARARASNYLTMDEKIIKDLPCRVRFATEKWDAVIDEGMQLTQQKIESDPRLSAFLPGWKAEPRAETRARLIAEAAGAK
;
A
#
# COMPACT_ATOMS: atom_id res chain seq x y z
N MET A 1 -20.30 3.08 22.38
CA MET A 1 -20.09 3.97 21.21
C MET A 1 -18.87 3.47 20.47
N THR A 2 -19.00 3.03 19.22
CA THR A 2 -17.85 2.68 18.38
C THR A 2 -17.06 3.95 18.06
N SER A 3 -15.73 3.88 18.17
CA SER A 3 -14.87 5.02 17.83
C SER A 3 -14.91 5.28 16.31
N MET A 4 -14.68 6.52 15.87
CA MET A 4 -14.63 6.87 14.45
C MET A 4 -13.66 5.97 13.65
N THR A 5 -12.50 5.68 14.23
CA THR A 5 -11.50 4.78 13.65
C THR A 5 -12.05 3.37 13.43
N GLU A 6 -12.87 2.88 14.37
CA GLU A 6 -13.47 1.54 14.29
C GLU A 6 -14.56 1.47 13.20
N THR A 7 -15.39 2.51 13.09
CA THR A 7 -16.37 2.62 12.00
C THR A 7 -15.68 2.65 10.63
N ILE A 8 -14.60 3.42 10.49
CA ILE A 8 -13.82 3.46 9.25
C ILE A 8 -13.17 2.11 8.96
N ARG A 9 -12.63 1.43 9.98
CA ARG A 9 -12.02 0.10 9.84
C ARG A 9 -13.04 -0.90 9.27
N GLN A 10 -14.24 -0.94 9.83
CA GLN A 10 -15.32 -1.82 9.36
C GLN A 10 -15.77 -1.51 7.93
N ALA A 11 -15.86 -0.22 7.57
CA ALA A 11 -16.18 0.19 6.20
C ALA A 11 -15.11 -0.27 5.20
N LEU A 12 -13.82 -0.11 5.55
CA LEU A 12 -12.71 -0.56 4.72
C LEU A 12 -12.67 -2.09 4.56
N GLN A 13 -12.92 -2.84 5.64
CA GLN A 13 -12.99 -4.31 5.58
C GLN A 13 -14.15 -4.80 4.72
N THR A 14 -15.32 -4.16 4.84
CA THR A 14 -16.48 -4.45 3.97
C THR A 14 -16.14 -4.17 2.51
N ALA A 15 -15.48 -3.06 2.22
CA ALA A 15 -15.04 -2.75 0.86
C ALA A 15 -14.04 -3.78 0.33
N LEU A 16 -13.07 -4.21 1.15
CA LEU A 16 -12.09 -5.25 0.79
C LEU A 16 -12.75 -6.61 0.52
N ALA A 17 -13.83 -6.94 1.22
CA ALA A 17 -14.58 -8.17 0.93
C ALA A 17 -15.23 -8.16 -0.47
N SER A 18 -15.47 -6.98 -1.04
CA SER A 18 -16.08 -6.81 -2.36
C SER A 18 -15.08 -6.52 -3.49
N ARG A 19 -13.92 -5.92 -3.17
CA ARG A 19 -12.91 -5.48 -4.15
C ARG A 19 -11.51 -5.82 -3.65
N GLN A 20 -10.65 -6.28 -4.54
CA GLN A 20 -9.27 -6.58 -4.18
C GLN A 20 -8.43 -5.34 -3.84
N THR A 21 -8.80 -4.16 -4.36
CA THR A 21 -8.08 -2.90 -4.10
C THR A 21 -9.07 -1.80 -3.74
N VAL A 22 -8.80 -1.11 -2.63
CA VAL A 22 -9.71 -0.12 -2.05
C VAL A 22 -8.96 1.18 -1.76
N SER A 23 -9.51 2.28 -2.29
CA SER A 23 -9.02 3.63 -1.98
C SER A 23 -9.46 4.04 -0.59
N ILE A 24 -8.51 4.30 0.32
CA ILE A 24 -8.84 4.73 1.68
C ILE A 24 -9.62 6.06 1.65
N ARG A 25 -9.19 7.01 0.80
CA ARG A 25 -9.88 8.29 0.65
C ARG A 25 -11.21 8.15 -0.08
N GLY A 26 -11.28 7.26 -1.08
CA GLY A 26 -12.52 6.95 -1.79
C GLY A 26 -13.60 6.43 -0.85
N SER A 27 -13.27 5.41 -0.03
CA SER A 27 -14.19 4.86 0.96
C SER A 27 -14.64 5.89 1.99
N LEU A 28 -13.78 6.83 2.40
CA LEU A 28 -14.21 7.93 3.27
C LEU A 28 -15.20 8.87 2.60
N LEU A 29 -15.00 9.19 1.32
CA LEU A 29 -15.93 10.05 0.58
C LEU A 29 -17.29 9.38 0.41
N GLU A 30 -17.30 8.09 0.10
CA GLU A 30 -18.53 7.28 0.00
C GLU A 30 -19.25 7.20 1.36
N MET A 31 -18.52 6.92 2.44
CA MET A 31 -19.08 6.78 3.78
C MET A 31 -19.62 8.11 4.35
N LEU A 32 -18.92 9.22 4.11
CA LEU A 32 -19.28 10.52 4.69
C LEU A 32 -20.22 11.33 3.80
N GLU A 33 -20.35 10.97 2.51
CA GLU A 33 -21.06 11.74 1.48
C GLU A 33 -20.59 13.20 1.37
N ARG A 34 -19.38 13.49 1.87
CA ARG A 34 -18.73 14.81 1.84
C ARG A 34 -17.22 14.68 1.87
N ALA A 35 -16.53 15.78 1.59
CA ALA A 35 -15.09 15.84 1.74
C ALA A 35 -14.66 15.51 3.20
N PRO A 36 -13.70 14.57 3.40
CA PRO A 36 -13.19 14.26 4.73
C PRO A 36 -12.27 15.37 5.24
N SER A 37 -12.37 15.64 6.54
CA SER A 37 -11.48 16.52 7.29
C SER A 37 -10.10 15.88 7.52
N LYS A 38 -9.11 16.67 7.95
CA LYS A 38 -7.77 16.17 8.28
C LYS A 38 -7.79 15.10 9.37
N ALA A 39 -8.64 15.27 10.39
CA ALA A 39 -8.78 14.31 11.48
C ALA A 39 -9.32 12.96 10.99
N GLU A 40 -10.31 13.00 10.09
CA GLU A 40 -10.89 11.79 9.50
C GLU A 40 -9.91 11.05 8.59
N ILE A 41 -9.10 11.78 7.81
CA ILE A 41 -8.03 11.19 7.01
C ILE A 41 -6.97 10.52 7.91
N SER A 42 -6.61 11.16 9.02
CA SER A 42 -5.67 10.61 10.01
C SER A 42 -6.23 9.33 10.66
N ALA A 43 -7.51 9.35 11.07
CA ALA A 43 -8.20 8.19 11.60
C ALA A 43 -8.26 7.04 10.59
N ALA A 44 -8.54 7.34 9.32
CA ALA A 44 -8.57 6.35 8.25
C ALA A 44 -7.19 5.76 7.94
N THR A 45 -6.14 6.58 8.01
CA THR A 45 -4.77 6.10 7.85
C THR A 45 -4.40 5.15 8.99
N THR A 46 -4.80 5.47 10.22
CA THR A 46 -4.62 4.59 11.38
C THR A 46 -5.41 3.29 11.22
N ALA A 47 -6.68 3.37 10.80
CA ALA A 47 -7.52 2.20 10.57
C ALA A 47 -6.94 1.28 9.46
N ALA A 48 -6.49 1.87 8.36
CA ALA A 48 -5.87 1.13 7.26
C ALA A 48 -4.55 0.49 7.68
N ARG A 49 -3.74 1.19 8.49
CA ARG A 49 -2.52 0.61 9.04
C ARG A 49 -2.83 -0.60 9.92
N ARG A 50 -3.85 -0.54 10.77
CA ARG A 50 -4.28 -1.69 11.60
C ARG A 50 -4.72 -2.88 10.76
N ILE A 51 -5.54 -2.66 9.73
CA ILE A 51 -5.91 -3.74 8.77
C ILE A 51 -4.67 -4.38 8.16
N ALA A 52 -3.68 -3.56 7.79
CA ALA A 52 -2.44 -4.09 7.24
C ALA A 52 -1.58 -4.81 8.29
N GLU A 53 -1.54 -4.34 9.55
CA GLU A 53 -0.90 -4.98 10.70
C GLU A 53 -1.52 -6.34 11.05
N ASP A 54 -2.84 -6.46 10.90
CA ASP A 54 -3.59 -7.71 11.07
C ASP A 54 -3.31 -8.72 9.94
N GLY A 55 -2.66 -8.27 8.85
CA GLY A 55 -2.31 -9.10 7.69
C GLY A 55 -3.46 -9.32 6.70
N ASP A 56 -4.56 -8.58 6.86
CA ASP A 56 -5.74 -8.66 6.02
C ASP A 56 -5.49 -8.08 4.62
N ALA A 57 -4.62 -7.07 4.50
CA ALA A 57 -4.28 -6.44 3.23
C ALA A 57 -2.89 -5.76 3.26
N VAL A 58 -2.39 -5.36 2.09
CA VAL A 58 -1.18 -4.56 1.94
C VAL A 58 -1.54 -3.08 1.83
N LEU A 59 -0.88 -2.23 2.62
CA LEU A 59 -0.96 -0.78 2.48
C LEU A 59 0.05 -0.30 1.43
N ILE A 60 -0.45 0.27 0.34
CA ILE A 60 0.34 0.63 -0.84
C ILE A 60 0.02 2.05 -1.34
N SER A 61 1.01 2.75 -1.90
CA SER A 61 0.84 4.09 -2.48
C SER A 61 0.76 4.02 -4.01
N LEU A 62 -0.45 4.13 -4.56
CA LEU A 62 -0.70 3.95 -6.00
C LEU A 62 -1.11 5.26 -6.65
N LEU A 63 -0.70 5.42 -7.91
CA LEU A 63 -1.33 6.37 -8.81
C LEU A 63 -2.70 5.84 -9.28
N PRO A 64 -3.62 6.71 -9.71
CA PRO A 64 -4.94 6.33 -10.19
C PRO A 64 -4.96 5.28 -11.30
N ASP A 65 -4.02 5.36 -12.25
CA ASP A 65 -3.83 4.41 -13.34
C ASP A 65 -3.25 3.06 -12.88
N GLN A 66 -2.61 3.02 -11.71
CA GLN A 66 -2.03 1.82 -11.11
C GLN A 66 -3.00 1.07 -10.20
N ALA A 67 -4.04 1.73 -9.70
CA ALA A 67 -4.99 1.14 -8.76
C ALA A 67 -6.05 0.25 -9.44
N GLY A 68 -6.16 0.31 -10.77
CA GLY A 68 -7.23 -0.33 -11.53
C GLY A 68 -8.49 0.54 -11.59
N ALA A 69 -9.29 0.34 -12.64
CA ALA A 69 -10.47 1.17 -12.94
C ALA A 69 -11.50 1.15 -11.80
N ASP A 70 -11.69 0.00 -11.16
CA ASP A 70 -12.73 -0.21 -10.14
C ASP A 70 -12.32 0.25 -8.73
N ALA A 71 -11.02 0.51 -8.52
CA ALA A 71 -10.50 0.99 -7.24
C ALA A 71 -10.36 2.52 -7.20
N TYR A 72 -10.27 3.17 -8.37
CA TYR A 72 -10.09 4.61 -8.44
C TYR A 72 -11.40 5.36 -8.18
N VAL A 73 -11.43 6.11 -7.07
CA VAL A 73 -12.50 7.07 -6.78
C VAL A 73 -11.95 8.49 -6.95
N PRO A 74 -12.50 9.31 -7.88
CA PRO A 74 -12.07 10.68 -8.07
C PRO A 74 -12.26 11.53 -6.80
N ALA A 75 -11.17 11.84 -6.10
CA ALA A 75 -11.21 12.51 -4.79
C ALA A 75 -10.97 14.03 -4.84
N GLY A 76 -11.48 14.71 -5.88
CA GLY A 76 -11.38 16.15 -6.11
C GLY A 76 -10.51 16.57 -7.30
N ARG A 77 -10.39 17.89 -7.53
CA ARG A 77 -9.61 18.47 -8.64
C ARG A 77 -8.12 18.08 -8.51
N GLY A 78 -7.54 17.47 -9.54
CA GLY A 78 -6.14 17.01 -9.53
C GLY A 78 -5.89 15.61 -8.94
N ALA A 79 -6.94 14.90 -8.50
CA ALA A 79 -6.81 13.55 -7.95
C ALA A 79 -6.27 12.52 -8.95
N ARG A 80 -6.25 12.82 -10.25
CA ARG A 80 -5.70 11.94 -11.31
C ARG A 80 -4.16 11.88 -11.35
N ALA A 81 -3.47 12.88 -10.81
CA ALA A 81 -2.01 13.00 -10.94
C ALA A 81 -1.25 12.69 -9.64
N ARG A 82 -1.95 12.36 -8.55
CA ARG A 82 -1.33 12.22 -7.22
C ARG A 82 -1.49 10.81 -6.69
N ALA A 83 -0.39 10.25 -6.20
CA ALA A 83 -0.41 8.97 -5.51
C ALA A 83 -1.24 9.07 -4.22
N SER A 84 -2.10 8.08 -4.00
CA SER A 84 -2.95 7.95 -2.81
C SER A 84 -2.68 6.62 -2.13
N ASN A 85 -3.03 6.51 -0.84
CA ASN A 85 -2.89 5.26 -0.13
C ASN A 85 -4.11 4.36 -0.43
N TYR A 86 -3.84 3.10 -0.71
CA TYR A 86 -4.81 2.03 -0.95
C TYR A 86 -4.52 0.86 -0.02
N LEU A 87 -5.56 0.09 0.26
CA LEU A 87 -5.42 -1.27 0.76
C LEU A 87 -5.61 -2.22 -0.42
N THR A 88 -4.72 -3.18 -0.58
CA THR A 88 -4.82 -4.15 -1.67
C THR A 88 -4.54 -5.57 -1.20
N MET A 89 -5.32 -6.50 -1.72
CA MET A 89 -5.07 -7.95 -1.70
C MET A 89 -4.70 -8.46 -3.10
N ASP A 90 -4.67 -7.57 -4.11
CA ASP A 90 -4.27 -7.91 -5.48
C ASP A 90 -2.76 -8.14 -5.54
N GLU A 91 -2.36 -9.41 -5.57
CA GLU A 91 -0.97 -9.84 -5.69
C GLU A 91 -0.29 -9.29 -6.94
N LYS A 92 -1.01 -9.10 -8.04
CA LYS A 92 -0.42 -8.56 -9.27
C LYS A 92 0.03 -7.13 -9.06
N ILE A 93 -0.81 -6.29 -8.45
CA ILE A 93 -0.43 -4.91 -8.11
C ILE A 93 0.76 -4.90 -7.14
N ILE A 94 0.78 -5.81 -6.17
CA ILE A 94 1.89 -5.92 -5.20
C ILE A 94 3.19 -6.31 -5.91
N LYS A 95 3.16 -7.30 -6.81
CA LYS A 95 4.32 -7.79 -7.58
C LYS A 95 4.82 -6.79 -8.61
N ASP A 96 3.91 -6.06 -9.27
CA ASP A 96 4.26 -5.07 -10.29
C ASP A 96 4.84 -3.79 -9.68
N LEU A 97 4.46 -3.46 -8.44
CA LEU A 97 4.84 -2.22 -7.75
C LEU A 97 5.34 -2.44 -6.31
N PRO A 98 6.32 -3.34 -6.08
CA PRO A 98 6.75 -3.73 -4.74
C PRO A 98 7.39 -2.57 -3.97
N CYS A 99 8.07 -1.65 -4.67
CA CYS A 99 8.68 -0.45 -4.10
C CYS A 99 7.67 0.58 -3.58
N ARG A 100 6.38 0.46 -3.92
CA ARG A 100 5.31 1.36 -3.46
C ARG A 100 4.59 0.84 -2.22
N VAL A 101 4.87 -0.39 -1.80
CA VAL A 101 4.32 -0.99 -0.58
C VAL A 101 4.85 -0.23 0.63
N ARG A 102 3.94 0.39 1.38
CA ARG A 102 4.25 1.17 2.59
C ARG A 102 4.28 0.31 3.85
N PHE A 103 3.37 -0.66 3.93
CA PHE A 103 3.30 -1.58 5.05
C PHE A 103 2.68 -2.90 4.59
N ALA A 104 3.29 -4.00 5.01
CA ALA A 104 2.78 -5.35 4.82
C ALA A 104 3.34 -6.23 5.95
N THR A 105 2.57 -7.24 6.35
CA THR A 105 3.06 -8.27 7.28
C THR A 105 3.87 -9.33 6.53
N GLU A 106 4.51 -10.20 7.30
CA GLU A 106 5.37 -11.28 6.80
C GLU A 106 4.63 -12.25 5.85
N LYS A 107 3.30 -12.35 6.01
CA LYS A 107 2.42 -13.11 5.12
C LYS A 107 2.57 -12.72 3.64
N TRP A 108 2.90 -11.45 3.38
CA TRP A 108 3.01 -10.90 2.03
C TRP A 108 4.45 -10.84 1.51
N ASP A 109 5.44 -11.23 2.31
CA ASP A 109 6.84 -11.10 1.92
C ASP A 109 7.19 -11.86 0.66
N ALA A 110 6.74 -13.12 0.55
CA ALA A 110 7.03 -13.94 -0.62
C ALA A 110 6.54 -13.28 -1.92
N VAL A 111 5.34 -12.68 -1.88
CA VAL A 111 4.75 -11.94 -3.02
C VAL A 111 5.56 -10.68 -3.34
N ILE A 112 5.96 -9.93 -2.31
CA ILE A 112 6.73 -8.69 -2.49
C ILE A 112 8.13 -9.00 -3.01
N ASP A 113 8.80 -9.99 -2.43
CA ASP A 113 10.16 -10.39 -2.78
C ASP A 113 10.21 -10.95 -4.21
N GLU A 114 9.21 -11.72 -4.63
CA GLU A 114 9.05 -12.13 -6.03
C GLU A 114 8.94 -10.90 -6.96
N GLY A 115 8.12 -9.91 -6.60
CA GLY A 115 8.03 -8.65 -7.36
C GLY A 115 9.35 -7.89 -7.42
N MET A 116 10.11 -7.85 -6.31
CA MET A 116 11.43 -7.22 -6.27
C MET A 116 12.43 -7.95 -7.18
N GLN A 117 12.41 -9.29 -7.20
CA GLN A 117 13.26 -10.09 -8.09
C GLN A 117 12.91 -9.86 -9.56
N LEU A 118 11.62 -9.82 -9.91
CA LEU A 118 11.18 -9.50 -11.28
C LEU A 118 11.62 -8.09 -11.69
N THR A 119 11.54 -7.13 -10.76
CA THR A 119 12.06 -5.78 -10.97
C THR A 119 13.57 -5.79 -11.21
N GLN A 120 14.32 -6.61 -10.47
CA GLN A 120 15.76 -6.77 -10.67
C GLN A 120 16.08 -7.29 -12.06
N GLN A 121 15.44 -8.39 -12.46
CA GLN A 121 15.62 -9.00 -13.77
C GLN A 121 15.30 -8.02 -14.90
N LYS A 122 14.27 -7.19 -14.73
CA LYS A 122 13.93 -6.14 -15.69
C LYS A 122 15.00 -5.04 -15.78
N ILE A 123 15.55 -4.61 -14.64
CA ILE A 123 16.63 -3.62 -14.62
C ILE A 123 17.90 -4.19 -15.27
N GLU A 124 18.26 -5.44 -14.95
CA GLU A 124 19.45 -6.10 -15.47
C GLU A 124 19.36 -6.40 -16.98
N SER A 125 18.15 -6.70 -17.48
CA SER A 125 17.93 -7.01 -18.90
C SER A 125 17.72 -5.78 -19.80
N ASP A 126 17.38 -4.62 -19.24
CA ASP A 126 17.24 -3.36 -19.99
C ASP A 126 18.49 -2.48 -19.81
N PRO A 127 19.32 -2.29 -20.87
CA PRO A 127 20.55 -1.51 -20.77
C PRO A 127 20.34 -0.06 -20.31
N ARG A 128 19.18 0.55 -20.60
CA ARG A 128 18.87 1.91 -20.15
C ARG A 128 18.54 1.92 -18.67
N LEU A 129 17.74 0.97 -18.20
CA LEU A 129 17.40 0.86 -16.78
C LEU A 129 18.63 0.48 -15.94
N SER A 130 19.45 -0.45 -16.42
CA SER A 130 20.71 -0.82 -15.77
C SER A 130 21.66 0.37 -15.65
N ALA A 131 21.78 1.20 -16.69
CA ALA A 131 22.61 2.41 -16.64
C ALA A 131 22.02 3.48 -15.71
N PHE A 132 20.69 3.58 -15.62
CA PHE A 132 20.00 4.57 -14.78
C PHE A 132 19.96 4.19 -13.29
N LEU A 133 19.92 2.89 -12.99
CA LEU A 133 19.85 2.33 -11.64
C LEU A 133 21.05 1.39 -11.37
N PRO A 134 22.29 1.90 -11.45
CA PRO A 134 23.46 1.06 -11.30
C PRO A 134 23.51 0.46 -9.88
N GLY A 135 23.68 -0.86 -9.81
CA GLY A 135 23.83 -1.57 -8.54
C GLY A 135 22.53 -1.73 -7.73
N TRP A 136 21.36 -1.43 -8.31
CA TRP A 136 20.10 -1.77 -7.68
C TRP A 136 19.98 -3.28 -7.51
N LYS A 137 19.63 -3.72 -6.30
CA LYS A 137 19.43 -5.14 -5.96
C LYS A 137 18.15 -5.30 -5.17
N ALA A 138 17.43 -6.38 -5.44
CA ALA A 138 16.35 -6.81 -4.57
C ALA A 138 16.95 -7.24 -3.22
N GLU A 139 16.47 -6.63 -2.14
CA GLU A 139 16.76 -7.06 -0.78
C GLU A 139 15.51 -7.77 -0.24
N PRO A 140 15.61 -9.02 0.24
CA PRO A 140 14.49 -9.72 0.85
C PRO A 140 13.90 -8.92 2.02
N ARG A 141 12.57 -8.86 2.09
CA ARG A 141 11.84 -8.12 3.12
C ARG A 141 12.16 -8.61 4.53
N ALA A 142 12.31 -9.92 4.70
CA ALA A 142 12.67 -10.52 5.98
C ALA A 142 14.03 -10.02 6.49
N GLU A 143 15.03 -9.92 5.61
CA GLU A 143 16.37 -9.39 5.95
C GLU A 143 16.30 -7.90 6.31
N THR A 144 15.54 -7.13 5.53
CA THR A 144 15.31 -5.71 5.81
C THR A 144 14.67 -5.52 7.18
N ARG A 145 13.66 -6.32 7.53
CA ARG A 145 13.03 -6.26 8.87
C ARG A 145 13.97 -6.68 9.97
N ALA A 146 14.72 -7.78 9.79
CA ALA A 146 15.69 -8.23 10.76
C ALA A 146 16.74 -7.14 11.07
N ARG A 147 17.24 -6.44 10.04
CA ARG A 147 18.13 -5.29 10.19
C ARG A 147 17.48 -4.16 10.99
N LEU A 148 16.27 -3.74 10.62
CA LEU A 148 15.55 -2.66 11.33
C LEU A 148 15.28 -3.01 12.80
N ILE A 149 14.96 -4.26 13.10
CA ILE A 149 14.77 -4.74 14.48
C ILE A 149 16.10 -4.69 15.25
N ALA A 150 17.20 -5.14 14.63
CA ALA A 150 18.52 -5.09 15.25
C ALA A 150 19.00 -3.66 15.50
N GLU A 151 18.79 -2.75 14.55
CA GLU A 151 19.10 -1.32 14.69
C GLU A 151 18.28 -0.68 15.83
N ALA A 152 16.99 -0.98 15.92
CA ALA A 152 16.13 -0.50 17.00
C ALA A 152 16.53 -1.07 18.38
N ALA A 153 17.06 -2.30 18.42
CA ALA A 153 17.54 -2.94 19.65
C ALA A 153 18.89 -2.38 20.11
N GLY A 154 19.76 -1.97 19.18
CA GLY A 154 21.08 -1.38 19.47
C GLY A 154 21.07 0.13 19.76
N ALA A 155 19.96 0.83 19.50
CA ALA A 155 19.81 2.26 19.78
C ALA A 155 19.36 2.58 21.24
N LYS A 156 19.56 1.64 22.18
CA LYS A 156 19.24 1.80 23.61
C LYS A 156 20.45 2.14 24.45
#